data_AF-D2I428-F1
#
_entry.id   AF-D2I428-F1
#
_cell.length_a   1.000
_cell.length_b   1.000
_cell.length_c   1.000
_cell.angle_alpha   90.00
_cell.angle_beta   90.00
_cell.angle_gamma   90.00
#
_symmetry.space_group_name_H-M   'P 1'
#
loop_
_entity.id
_entity.type
_entity.pdbx_description
1 polymer ?
#
loop_
_entity_poly.entity_id
_entity_poly.type
_entity_poly.pdbx_seq_one_letter_code
_entity_poly.pdbx_strand_id
1 'polypeptide(L)' 'ARGGIHREMQCQRMDGRCEAECLSFEVKIGGCRAELTPFCCKKNK' A
#
# COMPACT_ATOMS: atom_id res chain seq x y z
N ALA A 1 6.33 2.02 15.95
CA ALA A 1 6.00 3.21 15.14
C ALA A 1 6.82 3.33 13.83
N ARG A 2 8.16 3.42 13.84
CA ARG A 2 8.98 3.78 12.64
C ARG A 2 8.81 2.90 11.39
N GLY A 3 8.59 1.59 11.55
CA GLY A 3 8.44 0.68 10.40
C GLY A 3 7.21 0.94 9.54
N GLY A 4 6.25 1.76 10.00
CA GLY A 4 5.04 2.04 9.23
C GLY A 4 5.17 3.16 8.22
N ILE A 5 5.70 4.28 8.68
CA ILE A 5 6.06 5.42 7.85
C ILE A 5 7.01 4.99 6.71
N HIS A 6 7.94 4.07 7.02
CA HIS A 6 8.84 3.51 6.01
C HIS A 6 8.10 2.71 4.93
N ARG A 7 7.13 1.88 5.30
CA ARG A 7 6.33 1.06 4.37
C ARG A 7 5.39 1.91 3.52
N GLU A 8 4.80 2.95 4.08
CA GLU A 8 3.98 3.90 3.35
C GLU A 8 4.80 4.67 2.29
N MET A 9 5.96 5.21 2.68
CA MET A 9 6.87 5.83 1.72
C MET A 9 7.32 4.85 0.63
N GLN A 10 7.59 3.59 0.98
CA GLN A 10 7.96 2.57 0.00
C GLN A 10 6.81 2.28 -0.96
N CYS A 11 5.57 2.21 -0.46
CA CYS A 11 4.38 2.02 -1.28
C CYS A 11 4.22 3.16 -2.30
N GLN A 12 4.35 4.41 -1.86
CA GLN A 12 4.29 5.59 -2.73
C GLN A 12 5.41 5.59 -3.78
N ARG A 13 6.63 5.18 -3.42
CA ARG A 13 7.76 5.05 -4.37
C ARG A 13 7.54 4.00 -5.45
N MET A 14 6.66 3.04 -5.21
CA MET A 14 6.26 2.02 -6.18
C MET A 14 5.04 2.43 -7.00
N ASP A 15 4.59 3.69 -6.95
CA ASP A 15 3.31 4.18 -7.48
C ASP A 15 2.09 3.44 -6.91
N GLY A 16 2.21 2.91 -5.69
CA GLY A 16 1.12 2.29 -4.95
C GLY A 16 0.42 3.27 -4.03
N ARG A 17 -0.77 2.87 -3.56
CA ARG A 17 -1.54 3.54 -2.50
C ARG A 17 -1.82 2.59 -1.36
N CYS A 18 -1.85 3.12 -0.14
CA CYS A 18 -2.22 2.34 1.04
C CYS A 18 -3.75 2.28 1.17
N GLU A 19 -4.32 1.08 1.08
CA GLU A 19 -5.77 0.85 1.16
C GLU A 19 -6.13 -0.21 2.20
N ALA A 20 -7.39 -0.16 2.65
CA ALA A 20 -8.00 -1.17 3.51
C ALA A 20 -8.12 -2.53 2.80
N GLU A 21 -8.42 -2.46 1.50
CA GLU A 21 -8.52 -3.58 0.56
C GLU A 21 -8.18 -3.05 -0.85
N CYS A 22 -7.49 -3.84 -1.67
CA CYS A 22 -7.21 -3.43 -3.05
C CYS A 22 -8.46 -3.61 -3.92
N LEU A 23 -8.68 -2.69 -4.86
CA LEU A 23 -9.77 -2.85 -5.83
C LEU A 23 -9.51 -4.05 -6.75
N SER A 24 -10.57 -4.59 -7.36
CA SER A 24 -10.50 -5.78 -8.23
C SER A 24 -9.59 -5.64 -9.45
N PHE A 25 -9.30 -4.41 -9.88
CA PHE A 25 -8.38 -4.07 -10.98
C PHE A 25 -6.99 -3.63 -10.49
N GLU A 26 -6.76 -3.64 -9.18
CA GLU A 26 -5.48 -3.32 -8.57
C GLU A 26 -4.77 -4.58 -8.08
N VAL A 27 -3.44 -4.55 -8.10
CA VAL A 27 -2.59 -5.61 -7.57
C VAL A 27 -2.07 -5.23 -6.19
N LYS A 28 -2.16 -6.15 -5.24
CA LYS A 28 -1.51 -6.04 -3.94
C LYS A 28 -0.02 -6.30 -4.11
N ILE A 29 0.79 -5.26 -3.96
CA ILE A 29 2.25 -5.31 -4.15
C ILE A 29 3.02 -5.34 -2.83
N GLY A 30 2.33 -5.15 -1.70
CA GLY A 30 2.97 -5.16 -0.38
C GLY A 30 2.01 -4.81 0.74
N GLY A 31 2.58 -4.47 1.89
CA GLY A 31 1.82 -4.02 3.06
C GLY A 31 2.21 -2.60 3.46
N CYS A 32 1.21 -1.82 3.85
CA CYS A 32 1.40 -0.57 4.56
C CYS A 32 1.30 -0.82 6.08
N ARG A 33 1.35 0.23 6.89
CA ARG A 33 1.15 0.15 8.34
C ARG A 33 0.37 1.36 8.84
N ALA A 34 -0.85 1.48 8.34
CA ALA A 34 -1.91 2.12 9.09
C ALA A 34 -2.87 0.99 9.47
N GLU A 35 -3.34 0.96 10.72
CA GLU A 35 -4.29 -0.07 11.17
C GLU A 35 -5.54 -0.17 10.27
N LEU A 36 -5.87 0.94 9.60
CA LEU A 36 -7.00 1.06 8.68
C LEU A 36 -6.64 0.78 7.20
N THR A 37 -5.38 0.87 6.81
CA THR A 37 -4.93 0.65 5.42
C THR A 37 -3.70 -0.25 5.38
N PRO A 38 -3.86 -1.57 5.57
CA PRO A 38 -2.73 -2.49 5.69
C PRO A 38 -2.12 -2.88 4.34
N PHE A 39 -2.75 -2.59 3.20
CA PHE A 39 -2.30 -3.07 1.90
C PHE A 39 -1.72 -1.96 1.05
N CYS A 40 -0.64 -2.26 0.32
CA CYS A 40 -0.15 -1.41 -0.75
C CYS A 40 -0.69 -1.94 -2.09
N CYS A 41 -1.51 -1.14 -2.74
CA CYS A 41 -2.25 -1.47 -3.96
C CYS A 41 -1.76 -0.61 -5.13
N LYS A 42 -1.56 -1.21 -6.31
CA LYS A 42 -1.15 -0.51 -7.53
C LYS A 42 -2.11 -0.85 -8.65
N LYS A 43 -2.52 0.14 -9.44
CA LYS A 43 -3.28 -0.13 -10.69
C LYS A 43 -2.45 -1.02 -11.60
N ASN A 44 -3.06 -2.09 -12.12
CA ASN A 44 -2.49 -2.74 -13.29
C ASN A 44 -2.43 -1.73 -14.44
N LYS A 45 -1.32 -1.76 -15.20
CA LYS A 45 -1.23 -1.05 -16.47
C LYS A 45 -2.15 -1.69 -17.49
#